data_AF-A0AAJ3NKT6-F1
#
_entry.id   AF-A0AAJ3NKT6-F1
#
_cell.length_a   1.000
_cell.length_b   1.000
_cell.length_c   1.000
_cell.angle_alpha   90.00
_cell.angle_beta   90.00
_cell.angle_gamma   90.00
#
_symmetry.space_group_name_H-M   'P 1'
#
loop_
_entity.id
_entity.type
_entity.pdbx_description
1 polymer ?
#
loop_
_entity_poly.entity_id
_entity_poly.type
_entity_poly.pdbx_seq_one_letter_code
_entity_poly.pdbx_strand_id
1 'polypeptide(L)'
;MSVTACVMCGRSFSARSDAVYCSSACRQKAHRARAARRTAVLRERLERHVGSDRTSSLERSVLRSLEKSRQQVDRSRELCRMSEVRIRRTVALRQQFAKEQSVAGTRARGAP
;
A
#
# COMPACT_ATOMS: atom_id res chain seq x y z
N MET A 1 38.25 41.60 33.20
CA MET A 1 38.03 40.78 31.98
C MET A 1 39.06 39.67 31.99
N SER A 2 38.67 38.44 31.65
CA SER A 2 39.56 37.27 31.63
C SER A 2 39.84 36.86 30.19
N VAL A 3 41.03 36.33 29.93
CA VAL A 3 41.35 35.70 28.64
C VAL A 3 40.80 34.27 28.66
N THR A 4 39.91 33.95 27.73
CA THR A 4 39.31 32.62 27.57
C THR A 4 39.50 32.11 26.14
N ALA A 5 39.45 30.79 25.95
CA ALA A 5 39.57 30.16 24.63
C ALA A 5 38.20 29.90 24.00
N CYS A 6 38.05 30.21 22.72
CA CYS A 6 36.80 29.95 21.99
C CYS A 6 36.61 28.46 21.72
N VAL A 7 35.47 27.88 22.13
CA VAL A 7 35.16 26.45 21.92
C VAL A 7 35.04 26.07 20.44
N MET A 8 34.84 27.04 19.53
CA MET A 8 34.63 26.77 18.10
C MET A 8 35.87 26.91 17.22
N CYS A 9 36.82 27.75 17.61
CA CYS A 9 38.02 28.02 16.80
C CYS A 9 39.32 27.95 17.59
N GLY A 10 39.27 27.76 18.92
CA GLY A 10 40.44 27.66 19.79
C GLY A 10 41.14 28.99 20.10
N ARG A 11 40.76 30.10 19.45
CA ARG A 11 41.44 31.39 19.64
C ARG A 11 41.17 31.97 21.04
N SER A 12 42.22 32.46 21.68
CA SER A 12 42.13 33.23 22.93
C SER A 12 41.51 34.61 22.67
N PHE A 13 40.57 35.03 23.52
CA PHE A 13 39.92 36.32 23.44
C PHE A 13 39.65 36.88 24.85
N SER A 14 39.63 38.21 24.98
CA SER A 14 39.29 38.88 26.25
C SER A 14 37.79 39.04 26.34
N ALA A 15 37.19 38.53 27.41
CA ALA A 15 35.76 38.61 27.62
C ALA A 15 35.38 38.50 29.10
N ARG A 16 34.07 38.42 29.36
CA ARG A 16 33.51 38.04 30.65
C ARG A 16 33.83 36.56 30.93
N SER A 17 33.83 36.18 32.20
CA SER A 17 34.16 34.82 32.65
C SER A 17 33.23 33.74 32.09
N ASP A 18 32.02 34.08 31.68
CA ASP A 18 31.01 33.19 31.10
C ASP A 18 31.04 33.12 29.56
N ALA A 19 31.92 33.88 28.90
CA ALA A 19 31.96 33.94 27.45
C ALA A 19 32.64 32.70 26.83
N VAL A 20 31.88 31.99 26.00
CA VAL A 20 32.29 30.71 25.37
C VAL A 20 32.79 30.88 23.92
N TYR A 21 32.37 31.95 23.24
CA TYR A 21 32.67 32.18 21.82
C TYR A 21 33.29 33.55 21.61
N CYS A 22 34.35 33.62 20.80
CA CYS A 22 35.06 34.86 20.50
C CYS A 22 34.28 35.82 19.58
N SER A 23 33.22 35.36 18.92
CA SER A 23 32.42 36.17 17.99
C SER A 23 31.02 35.58 17.73
N SER A 24 30.15 36.41 17.17
CA SER A 24 28.83 35.99 16.66
C SER A 24 28.95 34.91 15.58
N ALA A 25 29.97 34.99 14.71
CA ALA A 25 30.24 33.97 13.69
C ALA A 25 30.54 32.59 14.32
N CYS A 26 31.37 32.54 15.36
CA CYS A 26 31.63 31.29 16.09
C CYS A 26 30.37 30.76 16.78
N ARG A 27 29.57 31.63 17.40
CA ARG A 27 28.28 31.25 17.99
C ARG A 27 27.33 30.64 16.94
N GLN A 28 27.24 31.24 15.75
CA GLN A 28 26.40 30.77 14.66
C GLN A 28 26.89 29.42 14.11
N LYS A 29 28.20 29.24 13.96
CA LYS A 29 28.81 27.97 13.55
C LYS A 29 28.48 26.86 14.55
N ALA A 30 28.59 27.14 15.85
CA ALA A 30 28.22 26.19 16.91
C ALA A 30 26.74 25.80 16.84
N HIS A 31 25.87 26.77 16.63
CA HIS A 31 24.43 26.55 16.47
C HIS A 31 24.12 25.65 15.27
N ARG A 32 24.70 25.96 14.09
CA ARG A 32 24.54 25.16 12.87
C ARG A 32 25.04 23.73 13.07
N ALA A 33 26.20 23.53 13.71
CA ALA A 33 26.73 22.20 14.00
C ALA A 33 25.82 21.38 14.93
N ARG A 34 25.25 21.99 15.97
CA ARG A 34 24.26 21.34 16.85
C ARG A 34 22.98 20.99 16.10
N ALA A 35 22.48 21.88 15.24
CA ALA A 35 21.32 21.62 14.41
C ALA A 35 21.56 20.45 13.44
N ALA A 36 22.70 20.44 12.75
CA ALA A 36 23.09 19.36 11.84
C ALA A 36 23.20 18.00 12.56
N ARG A 37 23.77 17.96 13.77
CA ARG A 37 23.81 16.74 14.58
C ARG A 37 22.41 16.25 14.96
N ARG A 38 21.50 17.14 15.35
CA ARG A 38 20.11 16.78 15.66
C ARG A 38 19.39 16.22 14.44
N THR A 39 19.53 16.85 13.28
CA THR A 39 18.89 16.38 12.05
C THR A 39 19.48 15.07 11.54
N ALA A 40 20.79 14.85 11.70
CA ALA A 40 21.44 13.58 11.35
C ALA A 40 20.88 12.41 12.17
N VAL A 41 20.75 12.56 13.50
CA VAL A 41 20.17 11.52 14.37
C VAL A 41 18.72 11.21 13.99
N LEU A 42 17.93 12.24 13.64
CA LEU A 42 16.55 12.03 13.20
C LEU A 42 16.48 11.29 11.86
N ARG A 43 17.35 11.64 10.90
CA ARG A 43 17.44 10.93 9.61
C ARG A 43 17.84 9.47 9.79
N GLU A 44 18.85 9.21 10.60
CA GLU A 44 19.31 7.86 10.88
C GLU A 44 18.22 7.00 11.54
N ARG A 45 17.44 7.58 12.47
CA ARG A 45 16.26 6.90 13.05
C ARG A 45 15.19 6.62 12.01
N LEU A 46 14.90 7.58 11.13
CA LEU A 46 13.94 7.39 10.05
C LEU A 46 14.40 6.30 9.08
N GLU A 47 15.66 6.31 8.65
CA GLU A 47 16.22 5.28 7.78
C GLU A 47 16.13 3.88 8.40
N ARG A 48 16.42 3.76 9.71
CA ARG A 48 16.24 2.51 10.47
C ARG A 48 14.78 2.03 10.52
N HIS A 49 13.80 2.92 10.50
CA HIS A 49 12.37 2.57 10.60
C HIS A 49 11.65 2.45 9.26
N VAL A 50 12.09 3.19 8.23
CA VAL A 50 11.53 3.16 6.87
C VAL A 50 12.03 1.94 6.10
N GLY A 51 13.18 1.37 6.49
CA GLY A 51 13.91 0.39 5.70
C GLY A 51 13.45 -1.07 5.71
N SER A 52 12.40 -1.52 6.41
CA SER A 52 12.08 -2.96 6.35
C SER A 52 10.65 -3.38 6.73
N ASP A 53 10.11 -2.95 7.86
CA ASP A 53 8.99 -3.73 8.43
C ASP A 53 7.58 -3.22 8.04
N ARG A 54 7.37 -1.90 8.04
CA ARG A 54 6.03 -1.33 7.79
C ARG A 54 5.64 -1.33 6.32
N THR A 55 6.58 -1.06 5.42
CA THR A 55 6.37 -1.13 3.97
C THR A 55 6.10 -2.56 3.54
N SER A 56 6.91 -3.52 4.00
CA SER A 56 6.71 -4.94 3.69
C SER A 56 5.43 -5.53 4.30
N SER A 57 4.96 -5.00 5.43
CA SER A 57 3.65 -5.39 6.01
C SER A 57 2.48 -4.86 5.17
N LEU A 58 2.54 -3.60 4.75
CA LEU A 58 1.54 -2.99 3.87
C LEU A 58 1.51 -3.73 2.52
N GLU A 59 2.67 -3.97 1.90
CA GLU A 59 2.79 -4.71 0.64
C GLU A 59 2.17 -6.11 0.75
N ARG A 60 2.49 -6.86 1.82
CA ARG A 60 1.85 -8.16 2.09
C ARG A 60 0.33 -8.05 2.23
N SER A 61 -0.18 -7.00 2.87
CA SER A 61 -1.62 -6.77 2.99
C SER A 61 -2.27 -6.47 1.64
N VAL A 62 -1.64 -5.61 0.82
CA VAL A 62 -2.10 -5.26 -0.52
C VAL A 62 -2.11 -6.50 -1.42
N LEU A 63 -1.03 -7.28 -1.43
CA LEU A 63 -0.94 -8.52 -2.23
C LEU A 63 -2.05 -9.51 -1.88
N ARG A 64 -2.30 -9.75 -0.58
CA ARG A 64 -3.42 -10.61 -0.14
C ARG A 64 -4.78 -10.09 -0.58
N SER A 65 -4.97 -8.77 -0.57
CA SER A 65 -6.22 -8.16 -1.03
C SER A 65 -6.43 -8.37 -2.52
N LEU A 66 -5.38 -8.18 -3.32
CA LEU A 66 -5.42 -8.41 -4.77
C LEU A 66 -5.67 -9.87 -5.12
N GLU A 67 -5.05 -10.81 -4.41
CA GLU A 67 -5.27 -12.24 -4.60
C GLU A 67 -6.73 -12.62 -4.33
N LYS A 68 -7.30 -12.16 -3.21
CA LYS A 68 -8.72 -12.39 -2.89
C LYS A 68 -9.67 -11.81 -3.94
N SER A 69 -9.37 -10.60 -4.43
CA SER A 69 -10.16 -9.97 -5.50
C SER A 69 -10.15 -10.81 -6.78
N ARG A 70 -8.98 -11.31 -7.18
CA ARG A 70 -8.86 -12.21 -8.35
C ARG A 70 -9.69 -13.49 -8.17
N GLN A 71 -9.57 -14.13 -7.00
CA GLN A 71 -10.35 -15.34 -6.68
C GLN A 71 -11.87 -15.08 -6.76
N GLN A 72 -12.35 -13.90 -6.32
CA GLN A 72 -13.76 -13.54 -6.42
C GLN A 72 -14.21 -13.37 -7.87
N VAL A 73 -13.40 -12.71 -8.71
CA VAL A 73 -13.69 -12.54 -10.14
C VAL A 73 -13.73 -13.90 -10.84
N ASP A 74 -12.77 -14.79 -10.56
CA ASP A 74 -12.72 -16.12 -11.17
C ASP A 74 -13.91 -16.98 -10.74
N ARG A 75 -14.29 -16.92 -9.46
CA ARG A 75 -15.50 -17.59 -8.96
C ARG A 75 -16.77 -17.06 -9.64
N SER A 76 -16.87 -15.75 -9.83
CA SER A 76 -18.00 -15.13 -10.54
C SER A 76 -18.09 -15.66 -11.98
N ARG A 77 -16.97 -15.68 -12.70
CA ARG A 77 -16.88 -16.22 -14.07
C ARG A 77 -17.27 -17.68 -14.15
N GLU A 78 -16.87 -18.50 -13.19
CA GLU A 78 -17.27 -19.91 -13.11
C GLU A 78 -18.80 -20.05 -12.94
N LEU A 79 -19.39 -19.28 -12.02
CA LEU A 79 -20.83 -19.29 -11.80
C LEU A 79 -21.61 -18.87 -13.06
N CYS A 80 -21.12 -17.87 -13.80
CA CYS A 80 -21.70 -17.48 -15.08
C CYS A 80 -21.67 -18.63 -16.09
N ARG A 81 -20.54 -19.33 -16.24
CA ARG A 81 -20.41 -20.49 -17.13
C ARG A 81 -21.36 -21.62 -16.73
N MET A 82 -21.44 -21.94 -15.43
CA MET A 82 -22.38 -22.96 -14.92
C MET A 82 -23.85 -22.59 -15.18
N SER A 83 -24.20 -21.32 -14.98
CA SER A 83 -25.55 -20.81 -15.22
C SER A 83 -25.93 -20.94 -16.69
N GLU A 84 -25.03 -20.55 -17.59
CA GLU A 84 -25.23 -20.67 -19.03
C GLU A 84 -25.51 -22.12 -19.45
N VAL A 85 -24.73 -23.08 -18.96
CA VAL A 85 -24.95 -24.51 -19.22
C VAL A 85 -26.33 -24.97 -18.73
N ARG A 86 -26.75 -24.56 -17.52
CA ARG A 86 -28.06 -24.90 -16.96
C ARG A 86 -29.22 -24.29 -17.76
N ILE A 87 -29.07 -23.05 -18.21
CA ILE A 87 -30.06 -22.36 -19.05
C ILE A 87 -30.20 -23.10 -20.38
N ARG A 88 -29.08 -23.40 -21.06
CA ARG A 88 -29.09 -24.15 -22.33
C ARG A 88 -29.76 -25.51 -22.18
N ARG A 89 -29.45 -26.25 -21.11
CA ARG A 89 -30.07 -27.55 -20.81
C ARG A 89 -31.59 -27.43 -20.62
N THR A 90 -32.02 -26.44 -19.84
CA THR A 90 -33.45 -26.20 -19.58
C THR A 90 -34.20 -25.82 -20.85
N VAL A 91 -33.60 -24.96 -21.69
CA VAL A 91 -34.17 -24.58 -22.99
C VAL A 91 -34.30 -25.79 -23.92
N ALA A 92 -33.26 -26.64 -24.00
CA ALA A 92 -33.30 -27.86 -24.81
C ALA A 92 -34.41 -28.82 -24.37
N LEU A 93 -34.57 -29.05 -23.07
CA LEU A 93 -35.66 -29.87 -22.52
C LEU A 93 -37.03 -29.29 -22.88
N ARG A 94 -37.23 -27.98 -22.71
CA ARG A 94 -38.50 -27.32 -23.09
C ARG A 94 -38.81 -27.49 -24.59
N GLN A 95 -37.79 -27.37 -25.44
CA GLN A 95 -37.96 -27.59 -26.89
C GLN A 95 -38.31 -29.05 -27.22
N GLN A 96 -37.73 -30.03 -26.52
CA GLN A 96 -38.08 -31.45 -26.67
C GLN A 96 -39.54 -31.70 -26.28
N PHE A 97 -39.97 -31.23 -25.11
CA PHE A 97 -41.37 -31.37 -24.68
C PHE A 97 -42.35 -30.68 -25.64
N ALA A 98 -42.02 -29.49 -26.15
CA ALA A 98 -42.86 -28.81 -27.14
C ALA A 98 -42.97 -29.60 -28.45
N LYS A 99 -41.89 -30.25 -28.91
CA LYS A 99 -41.89 -31.14 -30.08
C LYS A 99 -42.71 -32.40 -29.83
N GLU A 100 -42.59 -33.02 -28.66
CA GLU A 100 -43.36 -34.21 -28.30
C GLU A 100 -44.87 -33.91 -28.26
N GLN A 101 -45.25 -32.76 -27.68
CA GLN A 101 -46.65 -32.31 -27.63
C GLN A 101 -47.21 -31.98 -29.01
N SER A 102 -46.42 -31.38 -29.91
CA SER A 102 -46.89 -31.10 -31.27
C SER A 102 -47.12 -32.37 -32.08
N VAL A 103 -46.26 -33.39 -31.93
CA VAL A 103 -46.39 -34.71 -32.56
C VAL A 103 -47.58 -35.50 -31.98
N ALA A 104 -47.79 -35.48 -30.66
CA ALA A 104 -48.94 -36.12 -30.03
C ALA A 104 -50.27 -35.45 -30.46
N GLY A 105 -50.29 -34.12 -30.53
CA GLY A 105 -51.46 -33.35 -30.98
C GLY A 105 -51.78 -33.46 -32.48
N THR A 106 -50.82 -33.92 -33.31
CA THR A 106 -51.09 -34.30 -34.72
C THR A 106 -51.64 -35.71 -34.82
N ARG A 107 -51.14 -36.66 -34.02
CA ARG A 107 -51.67 -38.04 -33.96
C ARG A 107 -53.12 -38.10 -33.45
N ALA A 108 -53.49 -37.28 -32.47
CA ALA A 108 -54.86 -37.25 -31.93
C ALA A 108 -55.91 -36.68 -32.91
N ARG A 109 -55.50 -35.93 -33.95
CA ARG A 109 -56.39 -35.36 -34.97
C ARG A 109 -56.57 -36.22 -36.23
N GLY A 110 -55.88 -37.36 -36.29
CA GLY A 110 -55.93 -38.31 -37.42
C GLY A 110 -56.59 -39.65 -37.10
N ALA A 111 -57.32 -39.77 -35.98
CA ALA A 111 -58.12 -40.96 -35.68
C ALA A 111 -59.51 -40.83 -36.35
N PRO A 112 -59.92 -41.78 -37.21
CA PRO A 112 -61.21 -41.77 -37.92
C PRO A 112 -62.41 -41.98 -37.01
#